data_AF-A0A7J9JRN6-F1
#
_entry.id   AF-A0A7J9JRN6-F1
#
_cell.length_a   1.000
_cell.length_b   1.000
_cell.length_c   1.000
_cell.angle_alpha   90.00
_cell.angle_beta   90.00
_cell.angle_gamma   90.00
#
_symmetry.space_group_name_H-M   'P 1'
#
loop_
_entity.id
_entity.type
_entity.pdbx_description
1 polymer ?
#
loop_
_entity_poly.entity_id
_entity_poly.type
_entity_poly.pdbx_seq_one_letter_code
_entity_poly.pdbx_strand_id
1 'polypeptide(L)'
;EGLIEKIKSLVHRHPDKLTVETIQAGTKDYKADITVVTYSQNWEQSGDKSKLRILLSFGQHARELISSELALRILLALGEEQFPPEMDPASLHDTLENVVIKIVPMENLNGRKIVDAGELCERRNGRGVDLNRNWAVDWGKKEKDYDPAEEYPGTAPFSEPETQIMRELAVSFNPHIWVNVHSGTDGLFMPYDHKKSTPDGLPSQRMRELLDELNVLYCSKRCLVGSGGAAVGYLAHGTATDYMYDVVRVPMAFTFEIYGDDKASGADCFKMFNPIDQTTFKVKADCLTL
;
A
#
# COMPACT_ATOMS: atom_id res chain seq x y z
N GLU A 1 -8.99 19.35 9.15
CA GLU A 1 -8.70 19.16 7.72
C GLU A 1 -8.41 17.69 7.48
N GLY A 2 -9.07 17.06 6.50
CA GLY A 2 -8.89 15.63 6.20
C GLY A 2 -7.54 15.35 5.52
N LEU A 3 -7.08 14.10 5.58
CA LEU A 3 -5.75 13.69 5.08
C LEU A 3 -5.55 14.02 3.59
N ILE A 4 -6.55 13.75 2.74
CA ILE A 4 -6.49 14.03 1.30
C ILE A 4 -6.37 15.53 1.02
N GLU A 5 -7.03 16.38 1.80
CA GLU A 5 -6.94 17.83 1.61
C GLU A 5 -5.56 18.36 2.03
N LYS A 6 -4.97 17.82 3.11
CA LYS A 6 -3.57 18.12 3.46
C LYS A 6 -2.60 17.73 2.33
N ILE A 7 -2.81 16.57 1.71
CA ILE A 7 -2.01 16.11 0.56
C ILE A 7 -2.16 17.06 -0.63
N LYS A 8 -3.39 17.45 -0.99
CA LYS A 8 -3.60 18.42 -2.09
C LYS A 8 -2.97 19.78 -1.80
N SER A 9 -3.06 20.25 -0.56
CA SER A 9 -2.41 21.49 -0.09
C SER A 9 -0.89 21.39 -0.15
N LEU A 10 -0.30 20.22 0.12
CA LEU A 10 1.13 19.96 -0.07
C LEU A 10 1.52 20.01 -1.55
N VAL A 11 0.78 19.32 -2.42
CA VAL A 11 1.04 19.31 -3.87
C VAL A 11 0.95 20.73 -4.45
N HIS A 12 -0.03 21.53 -4.01
CA HIS A 12 -0.17 22.92 -4.45
C HIS A 12 1.05 23.80 -4.09
N ARG A 13 1.76 23.49 -3.01
CA ARG A 13 2.96 24.21 -2.57
C ARG A 13 4.22 23.79 -3.33
N HIS A 14 4.25 22.60 -3.92
CA HIS A 14 5.40 22.04 -4.66
C HIS A 14 5.04 21.56 -6.08
N PRO A 15 4.47 22.43 -6.93
CA PRO A 15 4.02 22.05 -8.27
C PRO A 15 5.17 21.71 -9.23
N ASP A 16 6.41 22.03 -8.88
CA ASP A 16 7.63 21.71 -9.62
C ASP A 16 8.04 20.24 -9.50
N LYS A 17 7.60 19.54 -8.44
CA LYS A 17 7.96 18.14 -8.15
C LYS A 17 6.75 17.23 -8.03
N LEU A 18 5.61 17.75 -7.57
CA LEU A 18 4.41 16.99 -7.27
C LEU A 18 3.25 17.41 -8.17
N THR A 19 2.52 16.42 -8.68
CA THR A 19 1.23 16.63 -9.35
C THR A 19 0.18 15.71 -8.72
N VAL A 20 -1.08 16.10 -8.79
CA VAL A 20 -2.19 15.31 -8.24
C VAL A 20 -3.31 15.18 -9.25
N GLU A 21 -3.84 13.97 -9.37
CA GLU A 21 -5.06 13.66 -10.11
C GLU A 21 -6.03 12.89 -9.22
N THR A 22 -7.31 12.90 -9.57
CA THR A 22 -8.31 12.04 -8.95
C THR A 22 -8.98 11.23 -10.05
N ILE A 23 -8.81 9.91 -9.98
CA ILE A 23 -9.42 8.97 -10.90
C ILE A 23 -10.75 8.53 -10.28
N GLN A 24 -11.81 8.60 -11.07
CA GLN A 24 -13.16 8.23 -10.63
C GLN A 24 -13.70 7.09 -11.47
N ALA A 25 -14.31 6.10 -10.82
CA ALA A 25 -15.00 5.01 -11.48
C ALA A 25 -16.22 4.57 -10.67
N GLY A 26 -17.15 3.88 -11.32
CA GLY A 26 -18.30 3.28 -10.66
C GLY A 26 -19.61 3.51 -11.39
N THR A 27 -20.70 3.35 -10.66
CA THR A 27 -22.07 3.43 -11.14
C THR A 27 -22.77 4.65 -10.54
N LYS A 28 -24.07 4.79 -10.81
CA LYS A 28 -24.90 5.81 -10.17
C LYS A 28 -24.98 5.62 -8.64
N ASP A 29 -25.00 4.38 -8.18
CA ASP A 29 -25.30 4.02 -6.78
C ASP A 29 -24.04 3.86 -5.92
N TYR A 30 -22.87 3.68 -6.57
CA TYR A 30 -21.60 3.57 -5.88
C TYR A 30 -20.46 4.09 -6.76
N LYS A 31 -19.65 5.01 -6.22
CA LYS A 31 -18.50 5.61 -6.91
C LYS A 31 -17.27 5.51 -6.04
N ALA A 32 -16.14 5.20 -6.65
CA ALA A 32 -14.82 5.30 -6.04
C ALA A 32 -14.09 6.52 -6.58
N ASP A 33 -13.44 7.24 -5.67
CA ASP A 33 -12.51 8.32 -5.99
C ASP A 33 -11.13 7.92 -5.44
N ILE A 34 -10.15 7.77 -6.32
CA ILE A 34 -8.77 7.45 -5.94
C ILE A 34 -7.89 8.64 -6.30
N THR A 35 -7.28 9.25 -5.28
CA THR A 35 -6.28 10.30 -5.46
C THR A 35 -4.95 9.64 -5.82
N VAL A 36 -4.28 10.15 -6.85
CA VAL A 36 -2.93 9.73 -7.23
C VAL A 36 -2.03 10.95 -7.22
N VAL A 37 -0.96 10.89 -6.45
CA VAL A 37 0.09 11.91 -6.46
C VAL A 37 1.27 11.37 -7.24
N THR A 38 1.78 12.13 -8.21
CA THR A 38 2.98 11.77 -8.95
C THR A 38 4.12 12.68 -8.54
N TYR A 39 5.21 12.08 -8.07
CA TYR A 39 6.50 12.74 -7.88
C TYR A 39 7.41 12.46 -9.08
N SER A 40 8.04 13.51 -9.60
CA SER A 40 9.15 13.39 -10.55
C SER A 40 9.97 14.67 -10.54
N GLN A 41 11.29 14.54 -10.52
CA GLN A 41 12.17 15.66 -10.83
C GLN A 41 12.22 15.89 -12.35
N ASN A 42 12.40 17.15 -12.77
CA ASN A 42 12.69 17.54 -14.16
C ASN A 42 11.68 16.99 -15.18
N TRP A 43 10.39 17.34 -14.99
CA TRP A 43 9.25 16.90 -15.83
C TRP A 43 9.47 17.11 -17.33
N GLU A 44 10.25 18.12 -17.71
CA GLU A 44 10.41 18.58 -19.09
C GLU A 44 11.56 17.90 -19.85
N GLN A 45 12.51 17.24 -19.18
CA GLN A 45 13.81 16.90 -19.79
C GLN A 45 14.05 15.42 -20.09
N SER A 46 13.12 14.51 -19.79
CA SER A 46 13.31 13.08 -20.04
C SER A 46 12.03 12.39 -20.47
N GLY A 47 12.12 11.54 -21.49
CA GLY A 47 11.02 10.65 -21.86
C GLY A 47 10.79 9.65 -20.72
N ASP A 48 9.59 9.66 -20.14
CA ASP A 48 9.11 8.90 -18.98
C ASP A 48 9.55 7.40 -18.94
N LYS A 49 9.79 6.80 -20.11
CA LYS A 49 10.16 5.39 -20.23
C LYS A 49 11.55 5.00 -19.71
N SER A 50 12.50 5.93 -19.60
CA SER A 50 13.86 5.62 -19.09
C SER A 50 13.98 5.69 -17.57
N LYS A 51 13.00 6.25 -16.88
CA LYS A 51 13.01 6.41 -15.42
C LYS A 51 12.62 5.10 -14.72
N LEU A 52 13.19 4.88 -13.54
CA LEU A 52 12.68 3.88 -12.60
C LEU A 52 11.27 4.33 -12.18
N ARG A 53 10.33 3.38 -12.10
CA ARG A 53 8.92 3.66 -11.86
C ARG A 53 8.47 2.89 -10.63
N ILE A 54 8.05 3.62 -9.61
CA ILE A 54 7.64 3.06 -8.33
C ILE A 54 6.17 3.41 -8.11
N LEU A 55 5.34 2.42 -7.83
CA LEU A 55 3.95 2.61 -7.43
C LEU A 55 3.81 2.23 -5.96
N LEU A 56 3.44 3.18 -5.12
CA LEU A 56 3.17 2.96 -3.71
C LEU A 56 1.67 3.10 -3.47
N SER A 57 1.04 2.13 -2.81
CA SER A 57 -0.39 2.19 -2.52
C SER A 57 -0.68 1.90 -1.05
N PHE A 58 -1.67 2.62 -0.51
CA PHE A 58 -1.95 2.71 0.92
C PHE A 58 -3.46 2.75 1.16
N GLY A 59 -3.89 2.39 2.38
CA GLY A 59 -5.28 2.52 2.79
C GLY A 59 -6.25 1.68 1.97
N GLN A 60 -5.82 0.47 1.56
CA GLN A 60 -6.69 -0.50 0.89
C GLN A 60 -7.74 -1.07 1.87
N HIS A 61 -7.33 -1.34 3.11
CA HIS A 61 -8.27 -1.59 4.20
C HIS A 61 -8.52 -0.31 4.99
N ALA A 62 -9.80 -0.01 5.25
CA ALA A 62 -10.20 1.29 5.78
C ALA A 62 -9.71 1.57 7.21
N ARG A 63 -9.66 0.54 8.07
CA ARG A 63 -9.21 0.64 9.48
C ARG A 63 -7.70 0.79 9.67
N GLU A 64 -6.90 0.67 8.62
CA GLU A 64 -5.44 0.69 8.69
C GLU A 64 -4.91 2.12 8.47
N LEU A 65 -5.33 3.06 9.34
CA LEU A 65 -5.08 4.50 9.18
C LEU A 65 -3.58 4.83 9.08
N ILE A 66 -2.73 4.10 9.80
CA ILE A 66 -1.27 4.32 9.78
C ILE A 66 -0.69 4.23 8.38
N SER A 67 -1.24 3.39 7.49
CA SER A 67 -0.78 3.28 6.10
C SER A 67 -0.94 4.62 5.35
N SER A 68 -2.13 5.23 5.39
CA SER A 68 -2.37 6.53 4.75
C SER A 68 -1.56 7.67 5.38
N GLU A 69 -1.34 7.63 6.71
CA GLU A 69 -0.49 8.62 7.39
C GLU A 69 0.98 8.50 6.98
N LEU A 70 1.47 7.28 6.72
CA LEU A 70 2.80 7.05 6.14
C LEU A 70 2.88 7.62 4.72
N ALA A 71 1.83 7.48 3.90
CA ALA A 71 1.80 8.09 2.58
C ALA A 71 1.98 9.61 2.63
N LEU A 72 1.32 10.29 3.58
CA LEU A 72 1.51 11.73 3.79
C LEU A 72 2.95 12.08 4.18
N ARG A 73 3.59 11.27 5.04
CA ARG A 73 4.98 11.49 5.46
C ARG A 73 5.97 11.31 4.32
N ILE A 74 5.79 10.28 3.48
CA ILE A 74 6.59 10.09 2.27
C ILE A 74 6.44 11.31 1.36
N LEU A 75 5.21 11.79 1.15
CA LEU A 75 4.97 12.99 0.34
C LEU A 75 5.61 14.25 0.94
N LEU A 76 5.61 14.42 2.26
CA LEU A 76 6.29 15.53 2.93
C LEU A 76 7.81 15.48 2.73
N ALA A 77 8.40 14.28 2.73
CA ALA A 77 9.83 14.10 2.42
C ALA A 77 10.15 14.38 0.95
N LEU A 78 9.30 13.91 0.03
CA LEU A 78 9.44 14.18 -1.41
C LEU A 78 9.23 15.66 -1.77
N GLY A 79 8.38 16.36 -1.02
CA GLY A 79 8.21 17.82 -1.07
C GLY A 79 9.26 18.58 -0.25
N GLU A 80 10.23 17.90 0.34
CA GLU A 80 11.32 18.47 1.14
C GLU A 80 10.87 19.34 2.34
N GLU A 81 9.68 19.07 2.89
CA GLU A 81 9.15 19.80 4.04
C GLU A 81 9.52 19.15 5.37
N GLN A 82 9.57 17.81 5.41
CA GLN A 82 9.86 17.04 6.61
C GLN A 82 10.59 15.75 6.24
N PHE A 83 11.70 15.48 6.91
CA PHE A 83 12.50 14.28 6.71
C PHE A 83 12.60 13.47 8.01
N PRO A 84 12.71 12.13 7.92
CA PRO A 84 13.19 11.33 9.04
C PRO A 84 14.58 11.83 9.50
N PRO A 85 14.88 11.81 10.81
CA PRO A 85 16.18 12.27 11.32
C PRO A 85 17.40 11.61 10.69
N GLU A 86 17.27 10.37 10.23
CA GLU A 86 18.33 9.55 9.64
C GLU A 86 18.48 9.78 8.12
N MET A 87 17.59 10.55 7.48
CA MET A 87 17.64 10.80 6.05
C MET A 87 18.51 12.01 5.73
N ASP A 88 19.50 11.84 4.84
CA ASP A 88 20.26 12.94 4.27
C ASP A 88 19.55 13.49 3.01
N PRO A 89 19.08 14.75 3.01
CA PRO A 89 18.40 15.35 1.86
C PRO A 89 19.23 15.35 0.58
N ALA A 90 20.56 15.45 0.67
CA ALA A 90 21.43 15.45 -0.52
C ALA A 90 21.45 14.07 -1.19
N SER A 91 21.62 13.01 -0.40
CA SER A 91 21.54 11.62 -0.89
C SER A 91 20.17 11.29 -1.49
N LEU A 92 19.09 11.81 -0.90
CA LEU A 92 17.73 11.64 -1.43
C LEU A 92 17.60 12.28 -2.81
N HIS A 93 18.08 13.51 -2.98
CA HIS A 93 18.00 14.22 -4.26
C HIS A 93 18.66 13.42 -5.40
N ASP A 94 19.88 12.94 -5.18
CA ASP A 94 20.63 12.16 -6.18
C ASP A 94 19.94 10.82 -6.52
N THR A 95 19.36 10.17 -5.51
CA THR A 95 18.62 8.91 -5.70
C THR A 95 17.34 9.12 -6.53
N LEU A 96 16.70 10.29 -6.39
CA LEU A 96 15.41 10.60 -6.99
C LEU A 96 15.48 11.20 -8.41
N GLU A 97 16.67 11.57 -8.88
CA GLU A 97 16.86 12.22 -10.19
C GLU A 97 16.23 11.43 -11.35
N ASN A 98 16.34 10.10 -11.32
CA ASN A 98 15.89 9.19 -12.38
C ASN A 98 14.69 8.33 -11.98
N VAL A 99 13.85 8.82 -11.06
CA VAL A 99 12.70 8.09 -10.52
C VAL A 99 11.40 8.86 -10.78
N VAL A 100 10.35 8.13 -11.15
CA VAL A 100 8.95 8.59 -11.07
C VAL A 100 8.25 7.73 -10.01
N ILE A 101 7.64 8.39 -9.03
CA ILE A 101 6.88 7.71 -7.98
C ILE A 101 5.42 8.10 -8.12
N LYS A 102 4.53 7.13 -8.34
CA LYS A 102 3.09 7.32 -8.16
C LYS A 102 2.70 6.82 -6.78
N ILE A 103 2.00 7.65 -6.02
CA ILE A 103 1.58 7.39 -4.65
C ILE A 103 0.05 7.47 -4.62
N VAL A 104 -0.58 6.37 -4.21
CA VAL A 104 -2.01 6.28 -3.93
C VAL A 104 -2.18 6.30 -2.40
N PRO A 105 -2.38 7.47 -1.78
CA PRO A 105 -2.38 7.58 -0.31
C PRO A 105 -3.57 6.91 0.36
N MET A 106 -4.63 6.62 -0.41
CA MET A 106 -5.85 5.98 0.08
C MET A 106 -6.60 5.36 -1.10
N GLU A 107 -6.57 4.03 -1.22
CA GLU A 107 -7.38 3.31 -2.20
C GLU A 107 -8.87 3.30 -1.82
N ASN A 108 -9.17 3.23 -0.52
CA ASN A 108 -10.51 2.98 0.01
C ASN A 108 -11.09 4.20 0.75
N LEU A 109 -11.39 5.26 -0.01
CA LEU A 109 -11.97 6.48 0.58
C LEU A 109 -13.37 6.25 1.18
N ASN A 110 -14.18 5.35 0.59
CA ASN A 110 -15.54 5.09 1.06
C ASN A 110 -15.56 4.35 2.39
N GLY A 111 -14.77 3.28 2.53
CA GLY A 111 -14.58 2.62 3.81
C GLY A 111 -13.94 3.55 4.84
N ARG A 112 -12.98 4.39 4.44
CA ARG A 112 -12.36 5.35 5.36
C ARG A 112 -13.37 6.31 5.98
N LYS A 113 -14.36 6.79 5.22
CA LYS A 113 -15.43 7.66 5.76
C LYS A 113 -16.23 6.99 6.89
N ILE A 114 -16.42 5.68 6.83
CA ILE A 114 -17.12 4.90 7.86
C ILE A 114 -16.26 4.80 9.13
N VAL A 115 -14.97 4.52 8.96
CA VAL A 115 -14.00 4.51 10.07
C VAL A 115 -13.90 5.89 10.74
N ASP A 116 -13.80 6.96 9.95
CA ASP A 116 -13.77 8.34 10.46
C ASP A 116 -15.09 8.74 11.15
N ALA A 117 -16.21 8.06 10.85
CA ALA A 117 -17.50 8.22 11.52
C ALA A 117 -17.63 7.42 12.83
N GLY A 118 -16.63 6.61 13.18
CA GLY A 118 -16.54 5.90 14.46
C GLY A 118 -16.63 4.38 14.37
N GLU A 119 -16.87 3.80 13.20
CA GLU A 119 -16.87 2.34 12.99
C GLU A 119 -15.43 1.84 12.78
N LEU A 120 -14.63 1.85 13.84
CA LEU A 120 -13.16 1.65 13.80
C LEU A 120 -12.70 0.27 13.32
N CYS A 121 -13.62 -0.70 13.21
CA CYS A 121 -13.33 -2.04 12.73
C CYS A 121 -13.59 -2.23 11.22
N GLU A 122 -14.21 -1.25 10.53
CA GLU A 122 -14.53 -1.42 9.11
C GLU A 122 -13.26 -1.58 8.29
N ARG A 123 -13.10 -2.77 7.71
CA ARG A 123 -11.98 -3.14 6.83
C ARG A 123 -12.30 -2.85 5.37
N ARG A 124 -13.54 -3.07 4.98
CA ARG A 124 -14.00 -3.21 3.58
C ARG A 124 -14.29 -1.84 2.97
N ASN A 125 -14.80 -1.82 1.74
CA ASN A 125 -15.00 -0.59 0.97
C ASN A 125 -16.27 0.21 1.31
N GLY A 126 -16.90 -0.07 2.46
CA GLY A 126 -18.16 0.57 2.84
C GLY A 126 -19.40 0.11 2.09
N ARG A 127 -19.26 -0.86 1.17
CA ARG A 127 -20.38 -1.68 0.68
C ARG A 127 -20.18 -3.18 0.93
N GLY A 128 -19.23 -3.51 1.82
CA GLY A 128 -19.02 -4.86 2.32
C GLY A 128 -18.08 -5.74 1.50
N VAL A 129 -17.31 -5.20 0.55
CA VAL A 129 -16.31 -5.97 -0.22
C VAL A 129 -14.90 -5.69 0.28
N ASP A 130 -14.12 -6.75 0.53
CA ASP A 130 -12.69 -6.66 0.78
C ASP A 130 -11.95 -6.43 -0.55
N LEU A 131 -11.35 -5.24 -0.70
CA LEU A 131 -10.60 -4.88 -1.90
C LEU A 131 -9.40 -5.82 -2.13
N ASN A 132 -8.80 -6.36 -1.08
CA ASN A 132 -7.68 -7.30 -1.17
C ASN A 132 -8.13 -8.78 -1.26
N ARG A 133 -9.40 -9.01 -1.65
CA ARG A 133 -9.94 -10.31 -2.09
C ARG A 133 -10.59 -10.22 -3.47
N ASN A 134 -10.57 -9.04 -4.10
CA ASN A 134 -11.32 -8.73 -5.32
C ASN A 134 -10.47 -8.83 -6.61
N TRP A 135 -9.28 -9.43 -6.58
CA TRP A 135 -8.38 -9.51 -7.73
C TRP A 135 -8.45 -10.86 -8.44
N ALA A 136 -8.16 -10.90 -9.75
CA ALA A 136 -8.38 -12.08 -10.60
C ALA A 136 -7.27 -13.16 -10.56
N VAL A 137 -6.76 -13.50 -9.36
CA VAL A 137 -5.85 -14.65 -9.14
C VAL A 137 -6.41 -15.54 -8.04
N ASP A 138 -6.68 -16.81 -8.36
CA ASP A 138 -7.35 -17.81 -7.49
C ASP A 138 -8.64 -17.28 -6.82
N TRP A 139 -9.32 -16.33 -7.48
CA TRP A 139 -10.41 -15.55 -6.90
C TRP A 139 -11.60 -16.40 -6.42
N GLY A 140 -12.20 -15.98 -5.31
CA GLY A 140 -13.46 -16.52 -4.80
C GLY A 140 -13.32 -17.85 -4.04
N LYS A 141 -12.10 -18.40 -3.97
CA LYS A 141 -11.81 -19.54 -3.11
C LYS A 141 -11.83 -19.14 -1.64
N LYS A 142 -12.40 -20.02 -0.81
CA LYS A 142 -12.61 -19.79 0.62
C LYS A 142 -11.84 -20.86 1.40
N GLU A 143 -10.92 -20.41 2.24
CA GLU A 143 -10.21 -21.29 3.16
C GLU A 143 -11.09 -21.67 4.35
N LYS A 144 -10.59 -22.59 5.18
CA LYS A 144 -11.35 -23.13 6.31
C LYS A 144 -11.64 -22.07 7.38
N ASP A 145 -10.79 -21.07 7.47
CA ASP A 145 -10.83 -19.91 8.35
C ASP A 145 -11.47 -18.66 7.70
N TYR A 146 -12.07 -18.81 6.51
CA TYR A 146 -12.73 -17.72 5.80
C TYR A 146 -13.81 -17.03 6.64
N ASP A 147 -13.70 -15.70 6.81
CA ASP A 147 -14.69 -14.87 7.45
C ASP A 147 -15.46 -14.00 6.43
N PRO A 148 -16.74 -14.27 6.13
CA PRO A 148 -17.52 -13.45 5.21
C PRO A 148 -17.77 -12.01 5.70
N ALA A 149 -17.64 -11.75 7.01
CA ALA A 149 -17.79 -10.40 7.54
C ALA A 149 -16.61 -9.50 7.17
N GLU A 150 -15.43 -10.07 6.94
CA GLU A 150 -14.18 -9.35 6.70
C GLU A 150 -13.65 -9.55 5.28
N GLU A 151 -13.81 -10.75 4.71
CA GLU A 151 -13.09 -11.22 3.52
C GLU A 151 -13.99 -11.42 2.29
N TYR A 152 -15.20 -10.87 2.28
CA TYR A 152 -16.11 -11.04 1.14
C TYR A 152 -15.46 -10.50 -0.15
N PRO A 153 -15.23 -11.35 -1.17
CA PRO A 153 -14.39 -11.03 -2.33
C PRO A 153 -15.12 -10.24 -3.43
N GLY A 154 -16.39 -9.86 -3.20
CA GLY A 154 -17.26 -9.29 -4.22
C GLY A 154 -17.99 -10.35 -5.05
N THR A 155 -18.71 -9.90 -6.09
CA THR A 155 -19.54 -10.78 -6.94
C THR A 155 -18.79 -11.38 -8.12
N ALA A 156 -17.66 -10.79 -8.49
CA ALA A 156 -16.73 -11.23 -9.53
C ALA A 156 -15.35 -10.59 -9.26
N PRO A 157 -14.25 -11.11 -9.86
CA PRO A 157 -12.99 -10.39 -9.85
C PRO A 157 -13.18 -9.00 -10.46
N PHE A 158 -12.58 -7.99 -9.84
CA PHE A 158 -12.72 -6.58 -10.21
C PHE A 158 -14.18 -6.10 -10.24
N SER A 159 -15.04 -6.61 -9.36
CA SER A 159 -16.41 -6.06 -9.19
C SER A 159 -16.41 -4.65 -8.58
N GLU A 160 -15.32 -4.25 -7.93
CA GLU A 160 -15.20 -2.96 -7.26
C GLU A 160 -14.51 -1.92 -8.14
N PRO A 161 -15.02 -0.69 -8.25
CA PRO A 161 -14.37 0.37 -9.02
C PRO A 161 -12.98 0.73 -8.48
N GLU A 162 -12.73 0.60 -7.17
CA GLU A 162 -11.41 0.82 -6.58
C GLU A 162 -10.35 -0.11 -7.19
N THR A 163 -10.62 -1.42 -7.25
CA THR A 163 -9.67 -2.40 -7.80
C THR A 163 -9.55 -2.30 -9.31
N GLN A 164 -10.61 -1.88 -10.01
CA GLN A 164 -10.55 -1.56 -11.44
C GLN A 164 -9.59 -0.39 -11.72
N ILE A 165 -9.70 0.70 -10.97
CA ILE A 165 -8.80 1.85 -11.08
C ILE A 165 -7.35 1.43 -10.80
N MET A 166 -7.10 0.71 -9.70
CA MET A 166 -5.75 0.29 -9.33
C MET A 166 -5.12 -0.65 -10.38
N ARG A 167 -5.92 -1.55 -10.96
CA ARG A 167 -5.49 -2.40 -12.08
C ARG A 167 -5.08 -1.57 -13.30
N GLU A 168 -5.92 -0.62 -13.72
CA GLU A 168 -5.64 0.22 -14.88
C GLU A 168 -4.44 1.14 -14.65
N LEU A 169 -4.30 1.68 -13.43
CA LEU A 169 -3.15 2.47 -13.03
C LEU A 169 -1.86 1.65 -13.12
N ALA A 170 -1.84 0.44 -12.58
CA ALA A 170 -0.65 -0.41 -12.61
C ALA A 170 -0.29 -0.86 -14.03
N VAL A 171 -1.28 -1.26 -14.85
CA VAL A 171 -1.03 -1.66 -16.24
C VAL A 171 -0.53 -0.49 -17.10
N SER A 172 -1.11 0.70 -16.95
CA SER A 172 -0.72 1.88 -17.73
C SER A 172 0.63 2.44 -17.30
N PHE A 173 0.87 2.50 -15.99
CA PHE A 173 2.13 3.02 -15.43
C PHE A 173 3.29 2.01 -15.57
N ASN A 174 2.98 0.71 -15.63
CA ASN A 174 3.96 -0.37 -15.79
C ASN A 174 5.14 -0.24 -14.78
N PRO A 175 4.89 -0.30 -13.47
CA PRO A 175 5.91 -0.05 -12.46
C PRO A 175 6.98 -1.14 -12.46
N HIS A 176 8.19 -0.75 -12.09
CA HIS A 176 9.28 -1.69 -11.81
C HIS A 176 9.20 -2.22 -10.37
N ILE A 177 8.72 -1.38 -9.45
CA ILE A 177 8.51 -1.68 -8.04
C ILE A 177 7.08 -1.29 -7.66
N TRP A 178 6.37 -2.19 -7.00
CA TRP A 178 5.10 -1.89 -6.37
C TRP A 178 5.10 -2.36 -4.91
N VAL A 179 4.63 -1.48 -4.03
CA VAL A 179 4.48 -1.78 -2.60
C VAL A 179 3.08 -1.39 -2.17
N ASN A 180 2.34 -2.37 -1.64
CA ASN A 180 1.06 -2.16 -0.97
C ASN A 180 1.25 -2.22 0.54
N VAL A 181 0.82 -1.17 1.22
CA VAL A 181 1.12 -0.97 2.64
C VAL A 181 -0.13 -1.14 3.48
N HIS A 182 0.00 -2.02 4.47
CA HIS A 182 -1.03 -2.50 5.37
C HIS A 182 -0.60 -2.41 6.84
N SER A 183 -1.53 -2.69 7.73
CA SER A 183 -1.24 -2.97 9.14
C SER A 183 -2.10 -4.13 9.66
N GLY A 184 -1.76 -4.63 10.84
CA GLY A 184 -2.32 -5.82 11.49
C GLY A 184 -1.24 -6.80 11.96
N THR A 185 -0.01 -6.65 11.46
CA THR A 185 1.18 -7.39 11.90
C THR A 185 2.45 -6.60 11.55
N ASP A 186 3.61 -7.13 11.96
CA ASP A 186 4.93 -6.67 11.51
C ASP A 186 5.46 -7.66 10.47
N GLY A 187 5.38 -7.32 9.18
CA GLY A 187 5.65 -8.24 8.09
C GLY A 187 6.14 -7.56 6.81
N LEU A 188 7.10 -8.20 6.14
CA LEU A 188 7.60 -7.82 4.83
C LEU A 188 7.37 -9.00 3.89
N PHE A 189 6.34 -8.88 3.06
CA PHE A 189 5.86 -9.99 2.25
C PHE A 189 6.10 -9.76 0.76
N MET A 190 6.29 -10.87 0.09
CA MET A 190 6.31 -11.03 -1.35
C MET A 190 5.29 -12.11 -1.75
N PRO A 191 4.99 -12.30 -3.04
CA PRO A 191 4.14 -13.40 -3.46
C PRO A 191 4.68 -14.77 -3.00
N TYR A 192 3.85 -15.80 -2.93
CA TYR A 192 2.40 -15.76 -3.13
C TYR A 192 1.63 -15.60 -1.83
N ASP A 193 0.43 -15.04 -1.89
CA ASP A 193 -0.53 -15.01 -0.78
C ASP A 193 -1.47 -16.22 -0.82
N HIS A 194 -1.92 -16.62 -2.02
CA HIS A 194 -2.85 -17.74 -2.20
C HIS A 194 -2.21 -19.13 -2.10
N LYS A 195 -0.88 -19.21 -1.96
CA LYS A 195 -0.11 -20.46 -1.90
C LYS A 195 0.96 -20.40 -0.81
N LYS A 196 1.27 -21.55 -0.22
CA LYS A 196 2.37 -21.70 0.76
C LYS A 196 3.77 -21.78 0.12
N SER A 197 3.90 -21.42 -1.14
CA SER A 197 5.13 -21.51 -1.91
C SER A 197 5.62 -20.12 -2.28
N THR A 198 6.93 -19.89 -2.20
CA THR A 198 7.57 -18.71 -2.75
C THR A 198 7.78 -18.90 -4.26
N PRO A 199 7.64 -17.86 -5.10
CA PRO A 199 8.07 -17.92 -6.49
C PRO A 199 9.53 -18.34 -6.63
N ASP A 200 9.86 -19.00 -7.73
CA ASP A 200 11.21 -19.47 -8.02
C ASP A 200 12.02 -18.46 -8.86
N GLY A 201 13.33 -18.69 -8.94
CA GLY A 201 14.22 -17.99 -9.86
C GLY A 201 14.86 -16.72 -9.31
N LEU A 202 15.77 -16.15 -10.10
CA LEU A 202 16.59 -15.00 -9.70
C LEU A 202 15.78 -13.76 -9.28
N PRO A 203 14.68 -13.37 -9.96
CA PRO A 203 13.88 -12.23 -9.51
C PRO A 203 13.32 -12.41 -8.10
N SER A 204 12.86 -13.62 -7.78
CA SER A 204 12.35 -13.96 -6.44
C SER A 204 13.44 -13.92 -5.39
N GLN A 205 14.64 -14.43 -5.70
CA GLN A 205 15.80 -14.33 -4.82
C GLN A 205 16.18 -12.88 -4.52
N ARG A 206 16.15 -12.00 -5.53
CA ARG A 206 16.42 -10.56 -5.37
C ARG A 206 15.37 -9.86 -4.51
N MET A 207 14.09 -10.18 -4.71
CA MET A 207 13.02 -9.68 -3.83
C MET A 207 13.29 -10.12 -2.39
N ARG A 208 13.60 -11.40 -2.17
CA ARG A 208 13.88 -11.92 -0.83
C ARG A 208 15.09 -11.26 -0.16
N GLU A 209 16.20 -11.11 -0.88
CA GLU A 209 17.40 -10.42 -0.39
C GLU A 209 17.08 -8.99 0.07
N LEU A 210 16.32 -8.24 -0.74
CA LEU A 210 15.88 -6.89 -0.37
C LEU A 210 15.05 -6.90 0.92
N LEU A 211 14.09 -7.82 1.05
CA LEU A 211 13.27 -7.91 2.26
C LEU A 211 14.09 -8.28 3.50
N ASP A 212 15.07 -9.17 3.36
CA ASP A 212 15.96 -9.54 4.47
C ASP A 212 16.83 -8.34 4.91
N GLU A 213 17.34 -7.54 3.96
CA GLU A 213 18.07 -6.29 4.24
C GLU A 213 17.19 -5.26 4.96
N LEU A 214 15.99 -5.00 4.45
CA LEU A 214 15.01 -4.10 5.08
C LEU A 214 14.64 -4.57 6.49
N ASN A 215 14.50 -5.88 6.71
CA ASN A 215 14.21 -6.43 8.02
C ASN A 215 15.34 -6.14 9.02
N VAL A 216 16.60 -6.19 8.57
CA VAL A 216 17.76 -5.81 9.40
C VAL A 216 17.76 -4.33 9.71
N LEU A 217 17.60 -3.48 8.69
CA LEU A 217 17.72 -2.03 8.82
C LEU A 217 16.57 -1.41 9.63
N TYR A 218 15.33 -1.82 9.37
CA TYR A 218 14.14 -1.09 9.82
C TYR A 218 13.23 -1.88 10.76
N CYS A 219 13.33 -3.21 10.77
CA CYS A 219 12.53 -4.04 11.66
C CYS A 219 13.32 -4.65 12.83
N SER A 220 14.64 -4.43 12.91
CA SER A 220 15.52 -5.09 13.90
C SER A 220 15.37 -6.62 13.87
N LYS A 221 15.20 -7.20 12.69
CA LYS A 221 14.96 -8.65 12.46
C LYS A 221 13.67 -9.20 13.06
N ARG A 222 12.71 -8.34 13.44
CA ARG A 222 11.43 -8.77 14.04
C ARG A 222 10.33 -9.05 13.02
N CYS A 223 10.41 -8.47 11.82
CA CYS A 223 9.35 -8.64 10.83
C CYS A 223 9.36 -10.08 10.30
N LEU A 224 8.17 -10.63 10.08
CA LEU A 224 8.00 -11.85 9.28
C LEU A 224 8.44 -11.56 7.84
N VAL A 225 9.21 -12.44 7.22
CA VAL A 225 9.73 -12.23 5.85
C VAL A 225 9.45 -13.43 4.96
N GLY A 226 8.95 -13.18 3.75
CA GLY A 226 8.83 -14.19 2.70
C GLY A 226 7.51 -14.14 1.95
N SER A 227 7.11 -15.27 1.35
CA SER A 227 5.79 -15.42 0.74
C SER A 227 4.69 -15.16 1.77
N GLY A 228 3.71 -14.31 1.44
CA GLY A 228 2.60 -14.01 2.35
C GLY A 228 1.91 -15.28 2.87
N GLY A 229 1.50 -16.17 1.97
CA GLY A 229 0.82 -17.43 2.28
C GLY A 229 1.68 -18.46 3.04
N ALA A 230 3.01 -18.30 3.03
CA ALA A 230 3.92 -19.15 3.80
C ALA A 230 4.30 -18.53 5.16
N ALA A 231 4.45 -17.20 5.23
CA ALA A 231 5.00 -16.50 6.38
C ALA A 231 3.93 -16.07 7.40
N VAL A 232 2.75 -15.64 6.95
CA VAL A 232 1.69 -15.10 7.84
C VAL A 232 0.86 -16.18 8.53
N GLY A 233 0.84 -17.40 7.96
CA GLY A 233 0.16 -18.56 8.55
C GLY A 233 -1.24 -18.89 8.01
N TYR A 234 -1.79 -18.07 7.12
CA TYR A 234 -3.05 -18.32 6.40
C TYR A 234 -2.89 -18.01 4.90
N LEU A 235 -3.84 -18.44 4.07
CA LEU A 235 -3.83 -18.17 2.63
C LEU A 235 -4.88 -17.12 2.28
N ALA A 236 -4.50 -16.15 1.45
CA ALA A 236 -5.40 -15.12 0.96
C ALA A 236 -5.56 -15.24 -0.56
N HIS A 237 -6.80 -15.32 -1.02
CA HIS A 237 -7.15 -15.51 -2.42
C HIS A 237 -7.63 -14.19 -3.04
N GLY A 238 -7.33 -13.97 -4.31
CA GLY A 238 -7.74 -12.75 -5.00
C GLY A 238 -7.08 -11.49 -4.44
N THR A 239 -5.80 -11.56 -4.07
CA THR A 239 -5.03 -10.42 -3.53
C THR A 239 -4.41 -9.56 -4.64
N ALA A 240 -4.14 -8.31 -4.31
CA ALA A 240 -3.44 -7.38 -5.19
C ALA A 240 -2.03 -7.87 -5.52
N THR A 241 -1.30 -8.39 -4.53
CA THR A 241 0.11 -8.79 -4.65
C THR A 241 0.32 -9.93 -5.63
N ASP A 242 -0.53 -10.95 -5.56
CA ASP A 242 -0.48 -12.06 -6.50
C ASP A 242 -0.81 -11.60 -7.93
N TYR A 243 -1.79 -10.70 -8.10
CA TYR A 243 -2.14 -10.15 -9.40
C TYR A 243 -1.05 -9.25 -9.99
N MET A 244 -0.44 -8.38 -9.17
CA MET A 244 0.67 -7.52 -9.58
C MET A 244 1.86 -8.35 -10.06
N TYR A 245 2.14 -9.47 -9.40
CA TYR A 245 3.23 -10.37 -9.77
C TYR A 245 2.91 -11.23 -11.00
N ASP A 246 1.80 -11.97 -11.00
CA ASP A 246 1.51 -12.97 -12.04
C ASP A 246 0.94 -12.38 -13.32
N VAL A 247 0.15 -11.31 -13.22
CA VAL A 247 -0.60 -10.76 -14.36
C VAL A 247 0.04 -9.48 -14.87
N VAL A 248 0.25 -8.50 -13.98
CA VAL A 248 0.90 -7.22 -14.37
C VAL A 248 2.40 -7.41 -14.63
N ARG A 249 3.01 -8.46 -14.06
CA ARG A 249 4.44 -8.77 -14.19
C ARG A 249 5.33 -7.67 -13.62
N VAL A 250 4.91 -7.05 -12.51
CA VAL A 250 5.77 -6.12 -11.77
C VAL A 250 7.00 -6.90 -11.26
N PRO A 251 8.22 -6.51 -11.64
CA PRO A 251 9.43 -7.24 -11.26
C PRO A 251 9.63 -7.40 -9.75
N MET A 252 9.24 -6.38 -8.98
CA MET A 252 9.32 -6.36 -7.53
C MET A 252 7.96 -5.93 -6.96
N ALA A 253 7.16 -6.89 -6.52
CA ALA A 253 5.83 -6.67 -5.94
C ALA A 253 5.83 -7.10 -4.48
N PHE A 254 5.38 -6.22 -3.58
CA PHE A 254 5.46 -6.43 -2.14
C PHE A 254 4.18 -6.02 -1.41
N THR A 255 3.94 -6.69 -0.28
CA THR A 255 3.00 -6.27 0.76
C THR A 255 3.80 -5.99 2.03
N PHE A 256 3.72 -4.76 2.55
CA PHE A 256 4.34 -4.40 3.83
C PHE A 256 3.27 -4.22 4.89
N GLU A 257 3.39 -4.97 5.97
CA GLU A 257 2.59 -4.86 7.19
C GLU A 257 3.42 -4.14 8.24
N ILE A 258 3.05 -2.89 8.53
CA ILE A 258 3.99 -1.94 9.15
C ILE A 258 3.81 -1.80 10.66
N TYR A 259 2.72 -2.34 11.17
CA TYR A 259 2.33 -2.24 12.57
C TYR A 259 1.32 -3.33 12.90
N GLY A 260 1.46 -3.95 14.05
CA GLY A 260 0.40 -4.73 14.68
C GLY A 260 0.61 -4.79 16.19
N ASP A 261 -0.47 -4.73 16.96
CA ASP A 261 -0.45 -4.96 18.40
C ASP A 261 -1.08 -6.31 18.75
N ASP A 262 -0.23 -7.31 18.96
CA ASP A 262 -0.63 -8.68 19.32
C ASP A 262 -1.23 -8.79 20.72
N LYS A 263 -1.12 -7.74 21.55
CA LYS A 263 -1.71 -7.63 22.88
C LYS A 263 -3.05 -6.89 22.87
N ALA A 264 -3.43 -6.28 21.75
CA ALA A 264 -4.76 -5.68 21.61
C ALA A 264 -5.83 -6.78 21.72
N SER A 265 -6.91 -6.50 22.45
CA SER A 265 -8.06 -7.41 22.45
C SER A 265 -8.71 -7.39 21.06
N GLY A 266 -9.32 -8.50 20.63
CA GLY A 266 -10.05 -8.54 19.35
C GLY A 266 -11.19 -7.52 19.24
N ALA A 267 -11.65 -6.93 20.35
CA ALA A 267 -12.65 -5.86 20.37
C ALA A 267 -12.05 -4.46 20.16
N ASP A 268 -10.72 -4.29 20.28
CA ASP A 268 -10.03 -3.01 20.12
C ASP A 268 -9.32 -2.95 18.76
N CYS A 269 -10.13 -2.87 17.70
CA CYS A 269 -9.63 -2.81 16.33
C CYS A 269 -8.68 -1.63 16.11
N PHE A 270 -8.97 -0.47 16.70
CA PHE A 270 -8.13 0.70 16.47
C PHE A 270 -6.69 0.41 16.90
N LYS A 271 -6.50 -0.06 18.14
CA LYS A 271 -5.18 -0.36 18.68
C LYS A 271 -4.49 -1.52 17.96
N MET A 272 -5.25 -2.51 17.49
CA MET A 272 -4.69 -3.64 16.74
C MET A 272 -4.00 -3.19 15.45
N PHE A 273 -4.58 -2.21 14.76
CA PHE A 273 -4.14 -1.76 13.43
C PHE A 273 -3.42 -0.41 13.45
N ASN A 274 -3.47 0.34 14.54
CA ASN A 274 -2.93 1.70 14.62
C ASN A 274 -2.25 2.00 15.96
N PRO A 275 -1.09 2.67 15.94
CA PRO A 275 -0.41 3.13 17.14
C PRO A 275 -1.26 4.17 17.87
N ILE A 276 -1.41 3.97 19.18
CA ILE A 276 -2.20 4.85 20.06
C ILE A 276 -1.35 5.96 20.72
N ASP A 277 -0.04 5.96 20.48
CA ASP A 277 0.90 6.95 21.00
C ASP A 277 1.80 7.50 19.89
N GLN A 278 2.22 8.76 20.04
CA GLN A 278 3.01 9.46 19.03
C GLN A 278 4.41 8.88 18.85
N THR A 279 4.99 8.27 19.89
CA THR A 279 6.35 7.73 19.83
C THR A 279 6.37 6.50 18.93
N THR A 280 5.46 5.55 19.16
CA THR A 280 5.30 4.36 18.33
C THR A 280 4.94 4.75 16.90
N PHE A 281 4.04 5.72 16.71
CA PHE A 281 3.71 6.22 15.38
C PHE A 281 4.94 6.78 14.65
N LYS A 282 5.73 7.64 15.29
CA LYS A 282 6.95 8.19 14.70
C LYS A 282 7.94 7.11 14.33
N VAL A 283 8.28 6.22 15.26
CA VAL A 283 9.22 5.12 15.02
C VAL A 283 8.79 4.28 13.81
N LYS A 284 7.51 3.88 13.77
CA LYS A 284 7.01 3.05 12.68
C LYS A 284 6.96 3.77 11.34
N ALA A 285 6.51 5.02 11.31
CA ALA A 285 6.38 5.76 10.08
C ALA A 285 7.73 6.26 9.54
N ASP A 286 8.65 6.67 10.42
CA ASP A 286 9.98 7.16 10.04
C ASP A 286 10.82 6.01 9.44
N CYS A 287 10.75 4.80 10.03
CA CYS A 287 11.46 3.62 9.52
C CYS A 287 11.12 3.24 8.07
N LEU A 288 9.90 3.52 7.62
CA LEU A 288 9.44 3.15 6.26
C LEU A 288 9.40 4.33 5.30
N THR A 289 9.67 5.53 5.80
CA THR A 289 9.89 6.72 4.96
C THR A 289 11.33 6.74 4.42
N LEU A 290 12.28 6.16 5.17
CA LEU A 290 13.68 5.95 4.79
C LEU A 290 13.83 4.93 3.67
#